data_AF-A0A6I2V609-F1
#
_entry.id   AF-A0A6I2V609-F1
#
_cell.length_a   1.000
_cell.length_b   1.000
_cell.length_c   1.000
_cell.angle_alpha   90.00
_cell.angle_beta   90.00
_cell.angle_gamma   90.00
#
_symmetry.space_group_name_H-M   'P 1'
#
loop_
_entity.id
_entity.type
_entity.pdbx_description
1 polymer ?
#
loop_
_entity_poly.entity_id
_entity_poly.type
_entity_poly.pdbx_seq_one_letter_code
_entity_poly.pdbx_strand_id
1 'polypeptide(L)'
;MTDGPLIVQSDKTLLLDIDHPLSTECRRAIAPFAELERSPEHIHTYRLTPLGLWNARAAGHDAEQVIDTLIKYSRYAVPHSILIDVAETMSRYGRLRLEADPVHGLILVTTDTAVLEEVIRARKIQPLLGARIDAQTIAVLPSQRGQIKQSLLRLGWPAEDFAGYVDGQAHAIDLVQSDWKIRPYQELAAEGFWHGGSGVVVLPCGAGKTIVGAAAMAHAKATTLILVTNTIAARQWREELLKRTTLNEDEIGEYSGAKKEIRPVTIATYQVMTKKKNGVYAHLDLFDSYDWGLIIYDEVHLLPAPIFRFTADIQSRRRLGLTATLVREDGMEGEVFSLIGPKRYDVPWKEIESQGYIAPAECIEVRVNLTDNERLMYATAEPENRYRTCATTRTKRDVVEALVEKHKGEQILVIGQYIDQLDELSEV
;
A
#
# COMPACT_ATOMS: atom_id res chain seq x y z
N MET A 1 1.05 27.36 -26.79
CA MET A 1 1.68 26.88 -25.55
C MET A 1 0.60 26.89 -24.50
N THR A 2 0.29 25.72 -23.93
CA THR A 2 -0.65 25.56 -22.84
C THR A 2 -0.02 26.12 -21.56
N ASP A 3 -0.71 27.04 -20.89
CA ASP A 3 -0.29 27.56 -19.57
C ASP A 3 -0.70 26.54 -18.50
N GLY A 4 0.02 25.41 -18.50
CA GLY A 4 -0.28 24.26 -17.66
C GLY A 4 0.52 24.23 -16.35
N PRO A 5 0.01 23.59 -15.28
CA PRO A 5 0.71 23.43 -14.01
C PRO A 5 1.82 22.37 -14.02
N LEU A 6 1.92 21.54 -15.06
CA LEU A 6 2.78 20.36 -15.08
C LEU A 6 4.03 20.58 -15.96
N ILE A 7 5.18 20.08 -15.54
CA ILE A 7 6.37 19.96 -16.38
C ILE A 7 6.68 18.47 -16.52
N VAL A 8 6.62 17.96 -17.74
CA VAL A 8 6.92 16.56 -18.07
C VAL A 8 8.36 16.44 -18.55
N GLN A 9 9.17 15.69 -17.81
CA GLN A 9 10.58 15.47 -18.12
C GLN A 9 10.80 14.15 -18.87
N SER A 10 11.89 14.07 -19.64
CA SER A 10 12.23 12.88 -20.44
C SER A 10 12.60 11.66 -19.60
N ASP A 11 12.94 11.86 -18.32
CA ASP A 11 13.27 10.83 -17.35
C ASP A 11 12.05 10.29 -16.60
N LYS A 12 10.83 10.58 -17.09
CA LYS A 12 9.54 10.17 -16.52
C LYS A 12 9.13 10.93 -15.25
N THR A 13 9.86 11.98 -14.88
CA THR A 13 9.50 12.87 -13.77
C THR A 13 8.43 13.88 -14.20
N LEU A 14 7.42 14.07 -13.35
CA LEU A 14 6.39 15.10 -13.50
C LEU A 14 6.51 16.10 -12.36
N LEU A 15 6.75 17.36 -12.68
CA LEU A 15 6.83 18.44 -11.69
C LEU A 15 5.53 19.25 -11.74
N LEU A 16 4.74 19.17 -10.69
CA LEU A 16 3.47 19.86 -10.57
C LEU A 16 3.64 21.12 -9.72
N ASP A 17 3.41 22.27 -10.32
CA ASP A 17 3.34 23.56 -9.66
C ASP A 17 2.02 23.68 -8.88
N ILE A 18 2.13 23.78 -7.56
CA ILE A 18 0.97 23.81 -6.65
C ILE A 18 0.30 25.18 -6.62
N ASP A 19 1.05 26.24 -6.86
CA ASP A 19 0.56 27.61 -6.82
C ASP A 19 -0.26 27.96 -8.07
N HIS A 20 -0.22 27.11 -9.09
CA HIS A 20 -1.00 27.27 -10.31
C HIS A 20 -2.51 26.99 -10.09
N PRO A 21 -3.45 27.78 -10.65
CA PRO A 21 -4.90 27.60 -10.43
C PRO A 21 -5.44 26.21 -10.79
N LEU A 22 -4.86 25.56 -11.82
CA LEU A 22 -5.23 24.22 -12.27
C LEU A 22 -4.50 23.08 -11.51
N SER A 23 -3.71 23.37 -10.48
CA SER A 23 -2.88 22.38 -9.80
C SER A 23 -3.69 21.23 -9.19
N THR A 24 -4.85 21.55 -8.60
CA THR A 24 -5.75 20.56 -7.99
C THR A 24 -6.39 19.65 -9.04
N GLU A 25 -6.86 20.23 -10.15
CA GLU A 25 -7.43 19.46 -11.27
C GLU A 25 -6.37 18.56 -11.90
N CYS A 26 -5.17 19.10 -12.17
CA CYS A 26 -4.06 18.34 -12.72
C CYS A 26 -3.63 17.21 -11.78
N ARG A 27 -3.54 17.47 -10.46
CA ARG A 27 -3.20 16.44 -9.47
C ARG A 27 -4.16 15.25 -9.54
N ARG A 28 -5.47 15.51 -9.58
CA ARG A 28 -6.49 14.47 -9.70
C ARG A 28 -6.37 13.73 -11.02
N ALA A 29 -6.07 14.43 -12.10
CA ALA A 29 -5.96 13.83 -13.42
C ALA A 29 -4.75 12.90 -13.56
N ILE A 30 -3.61 13.20 -12.92
CA ILE A 30 -2.41 12.35 -12.99
C ILE A 30 -2.38 11.23 -11.93
N ALA A 31 -3.14 11.36 -10.84
CA ALA A 31 -3.16 10.39 -9.73
C ALA A 31 -3.43 8.91 -10.12
N PRO A 32 -4.21 8.59 -11.17
CA PRO A 32 -4.42 7.21 -11.60
C PRO A 32 -3.16 6.52 -12.13
N PHE A 33 -2.23 7.27 -12.71
CA PHE A 33 -1.10 6.71 -13.48
C PHE A 33 0.29 7.21 -13.06
N ALA A 34 0.36 8.24 -12.22
CA ALA A 34 1.61 8.78 -11.69
C ALA A 34 1.70 8.58 -10.16
N GLU A 35 2.89 8.25 -9.68
CA GLU A 35 3.17 8.02 -8.26
C GLU A 35 3.83 9.25 -7.64
N LEU A 36 3.35 9.68 -6.47
CA LEU A 36 3.94 10.81 -5.76
C LEU A 36 5.28 10.39 -5.14
N GLU A 37 6.36 11.06 -5.53
CA GLU A 37 7.69 10.85 -4.93
C GLU A 37 7.99 11.85 -3.82
N ARG A 38 7.66 13.13 -4.05
CA ARG A 38 7.94 14.23 -3.10
C ARG A 38 6.85 15.28 -3.16
N SER A 39 6.49 15.85 -2.02
CA SER A 39 5.50 16.93 -1.92
C SER A 39 6.01 18.12 -1.11
N PRO A 40 7.07 18.82 -1.56
CA PRO A 40 7.47 20.09 -0.97
C PRO A 40 6.43 21.17 -1.27
N GLU A 41 6.57 22.33 -0.62
CA GLU A 41 5.54 23.38 -0.56
C GLU A 41 5.02 23.84 -1.93
N HIS A 42 5.93 24.12 -2.87
CA HIS A 42 5.57 24.72 -4.17
C HIS A 42 5.52 23.74 -5.34
N ILE A 43 6.39 22.71 -5.38
CA ILE A 43 6.52 21.80 -6.53
C ILE A 43 6.40 20.35 -6.07
N HIS A 44 5.26 19.71 -6.34
CA HIS A 44 5.17 18.27 -6.11
C HIS A 44 5.86 17.49 -7.24
N THR A 45 6.63 16.48 -6.89
CA THR A 45 7.31 15.58 -7.83
C THR A 45 6.56 14.25 -7.88
N TYR A 46 6.10 13.88 -9.07
CA TYR A 46 5.55 12.56 -9.37
C TYR A 46 6.43 11.84 -10.38
N ARG A 47 6.25 10.52 -10.49
CA ARG A 47 6.92 9.70 -11.48
C ARG A 47 5.95 8.82 -12.25
N LEU A 48 6.15 8.73 -13.56
CA LEU A 48 5.52 7.70 -14.37
C LEU A 48 6.31 6.41 -14.21
N THR A 49 5.67 5.40 -13.63
CA THR A 49 6.22 4.06 -13.51
C THR A 49 5.46 3.11 -14.44
N PRO A 50 6.10 2.05 -14.96
CA PRO A 50 5.37 1.03 -15.73
C PRO A 50 4.18 0.47 -14.95
N LEU A 51 4.35 0.31 -13.64
CA LEU A 51 3.33 -0.18 -12.75
C LEU A 51 2.15 0.78 -12.61
N GLY A 52 2.39 2.08 -12.42
CA GLY A 52 1.35 3.11 -12.40
C GLY A 52 0.54 3.12 -13.70
N LEU A 53 1.21 3.02 -14.84
CA LEU A 53 0.57 2.96 -16.16
C LEU A 53 -0.28 1.70 -16.35
N TRP A 54 0.22 0.53 -15.95
CA TRP A 54 -0.56 -0.71 -15.99
C TRP A 54 -1.73 -0.71 -15.02
N ASN A 55 -1.58 -0.11 -13.84
CA ASN A 55 -2.66 0.06 -12.86
C ASN A 55 -3.76 0.98 -13.41
N ALA A 56 -3.38 2.09 -14.05
CA ALA A 56 -4.33 2.95 -14.74
C ALA A 56 -5.10 2.18 -15.82
N ARG A 57 -4.40 1.33 -16.58
CA ARG A 57 -5.04 0.46 -17.58
C ARG A 57 -6.03 -0.53 -16.97
N ALA A 58 -5.65 -1.17 -15.87
CA ALA A 58 -6.52 -2.08 -15.11
C ALA A 58 -7.75 -1.37 -14.50
N ALA A 59 -7.63 -0.07 -14.23
CA ALA A 59 -8.71 0.78 -13.73
C ALA A 59 -9.60 1.37 -14.86
N GLY A 60 -9.32 1.03 -16.12
CA GLY A 60 -10.13 1.45 -17.28
C GLY A 60 -9.61 2.66 -18.03
N HIS A 61 -8.45 3.23 -17.65
CA HIS A 61 -7.82 4.31 -18.42
C HIS A 61 -7.07 3.75 -19.63
N ASP A 62 -7.17 4.39 -20.79
CA ASP A 62 -6.38 4.04 -21.96
C ASP A 62 -5.16 4.96 -22.13
N ALA A 63 -4.27 4.60 -23.04
CA ALA A 63 -3.05 5.37 -23.28
C ALA A 63 -3.34 6.76 -23.85
N GLU A 64 -4.42 6.91 -24.63
CA GLU A 64 -4.83 8.17 -25.23
C GLU A 64 -5.24 9.17 -24.14
N GLN A 65 -6.07 8.75 -23.19
CA GLN A 65 -6.47 9.56 -22.03
C GLN A 65 -5.27 10.01 -21.19
N VAL A 66 -4.31 9.12 -20.95
CA VAL A 66 -3.09 9.46 -20.19
C VAL A 66 -2.25 10.48 -20.97
N ILE A 67 -2.04 10.27 -22.26
CA ILE A 67 -1.31 11.18 -23.14
C ILE A 67 -1.99 12.55 -23.21
N ASP A 68 -3.29 12.58 -23.42
CA ASP A 68 -4.10 13.80 -23.47
C ASP A 68 -4.02 14.56 -22.16
N THR A 69 -4.04 13.86 -21.02
CA THR A 69 -3.85 14.47 -19.70
C THR A 69 -2.49 15.15 -19.60
N LEU A 70 -1.40 14.45 -19.99
CA LEU A 70 -0.06 15.01 -19.98
C LEU A 70 0.04 16.24 -20.89
N ILE A 71 -0.52 16.19 -22.11
CA ILE A 71 -0.50 17.30 -23.06
C ILE A 71 -1.33 18.49 -22.54
N LYS A 72 -2.53 18.23 -22.02
CA LYS A 72 -3.46 19.25 -21.53
C LYS A 72 -2.84 20.10 -20.41
N TYR A 73 -2.18 19.46 -19.44
CA TYR A 73 -1.65 20.15 -18.27
C TYR A 73 -0.17 20.51 -18.37
N SER A 74 0.54 20.10 -19.42
CA SER A 74 1.95 20.44 -19.55
C SER A 74 2.16 21.90 -19.96
N ARG A 75 3.03 22.57 -19.20
CA ARG A 75 3.54 23.93 -19.45
C ARG A 75 4.39 23.99 -20.72
N TYR A 76 5.15 22.92 -20.97
CA TYR A 76 6.04 22.78 -22.12
C TYR A 76 5.59 21.63 -23.02
N ALA A 77 6.11 21.54 -24.23
CA ALA A 77 5.84 20.40 -25.09
C ALA A 77 6.29 19.10 -24.39
N VAL A 78 5.39 18.11 -24.32
CA VAL A 78 5.70 16.80 -23.75
C VAL A 78 6.75 16.11 -24.64
N PRO A 79 7.85 15.58 -24.09
CA PRO A 79 8.85 14.87 -24.89
C PRO A 79 8.22 13.69 -25.65
N HIS A 80 8.49 13.60 -26.95
CA HIS A 80 7.90 12.55 -27.80
C HIS A 80 8.23 11.13 -27.31
N SER A 81 9.42 10.95 -26.72
CA SER A 81 9.83 9.68 -26.10
C SER A 81 8.88 9.23 -24.98
N ILE A 82 8.31 10.16 -24.21
CA ILE A 82 7.35 9.84 -23.14
C ILE A 82 6.02 9.39 -23.74
N LEU A 83 5.57 10.01 -24.83
CA LEU A 83 4.33 9.63 -25.51
C LEU A 83 4.41 8.20 -26.04
N ILE A 84 5.53 7.86 -26.69
CA ILE A 84 5.80 6.50 -27.18
C ILE A 84 5.88 5.52 -26.00
N ASP A 85 6.66 5.84 -24.97
CA ASP A 85 6.85 4.97 -23.80
C ASP A 85 5.54 4.66 -23.07
N VAL A 86 4.66 5.66 -22.88
CA VAL A 86 3.33 5.47 -22.28
C VAL A 86 2.48 4.52 -23.13
N ALA A 87 2.39 4.77 -24.44
CA ALA A 87 1.60 3.95 -25.36
C ALA A 87 2.11 2.50 -25.41
N GLU A 88 3.42 2.31 -25.58
CA GLU A 88 4.04 0.99 -25.61
C GLU A 88 3.84 0.24 -24.30
N THR A 89 4.10 0.89 -23.16
CA THR A 89 3.97 0.29 -21.84
C THR A 89 2.54 -0.15 -21.56
N MET A 90 1.55 0.73 -21.75
CA MET A 90 0.15 0.40 -21.49
C MET A 90 -0.38 -0.67 -22.45
N SER A 91 0.13 -0.75 -23.68
CA SER A 91 -0.24 -1.81 -24.65
C SER A 91 0.16 -3.22 -24.23
N ARG A 92 1.04 -3.37 -23.23
CA ARG A 92 1.46 -4.67 -22.70
C ARG A 92 0.43 -5.29 -21.77
N TYR A 93 -0.38 -4.46 -21.11
CA TYR A 93 -1.45 -4.93 -20.22
C TYR A 93 -2.59 -5.55 -21.03
N GLY A 94 -3.14 -6.67 -20.53
CA GLY A 94 -4.23 -7.39 -21.18
C GLY A 94 -3.82 -8.33 -22.32
N ARG A 95 -2.53 -8.35 -22.71
CA ARG A 95 -2.00 -9.34 -23.66
C ARG A 95 -1.94 -10.74 -23.08
N LEU A 96 -1.75 -10.83 -21.76
CA LEU A 96 -1.79 -12.07 -21.00
C LEU A 96 -2.95 -12.01 -20.00
N ARG A 97 -3.69 -13.10 -19.89
CA ARG A 97 -4.84 -13.23 -18.99
C ARG A 97 -4.77 -14.55 -18.24
N LEU A 98 -4.99 -14.50 -16.94
CA LEU A 98 -5.19 -15.68 -16.11
C LEU A 98 -6.70 -15.93 -16.01
N GLU A 99 -7.14 -17.10 -16.44
CA GLU A 99 -8.55 -17.48 -16.48
C GLU A 99 -8.77 -18.82 -15.79
N ALA A 100 -9.98 -19.02 -15.25
CA ALA A 100 -10.40 -20.29 -14.70
C ALA A 100 -11.09 -21.09 -15.82
N ASP A 101 -10.51 -22.23 -16.17
CA ASP A 101 -11.02 -23.16 -17.16
C ASP A 101 -11.68 -24.38 -16.46
N PRO A 102 -12.90 -24.79 -16.87
CA PRO A 102 -13.60 -25.91 -16.26
C PRO A 102 -12.87 -27.26 -16.35
N VAL A 103 -11.99 -27.45 -17.34
CA VAL A 103 -11.31 -28.72 -17.62
C VAL A 103 -9.85 -28.67 -17.15
N HIS A 104 -9.17 -27.55 -17.37
CA HIS A 104 -7.74 -27.39 -17.16
C HIS A 104 -7.37 -26.62 -15.89
N GLY A 105 -8.35 -26.11 -15.14
CA GLY A 105 -8.12 -25.35 -13.92
C GLY A 105 -7.61 -23.94 -14.24
N LEU A 106 -6.47 -23.52 -13.71
CA LEU A 106 -5.93 -22.19 -14.00
C LEU A 106 -5.17 -22.22 -15.33
N ILE A 107 -5.51 -21.31 -16.25
CA ILE A 107 -4.85 -21.18 -17.55
C ILE A 107 -4.31 -19.77 -17.75
N LEU A 108 -3.22 -19.65 -18.52
CA LEU A 108 -2.70 -18.39 -19.04
C LEU A 108 -3.01 -18.32 -20.53
N VAL A 109 -3.84 -17.36 -20.90
CA VAL A 109 -4.28 -17.07 -22.27
C VAL A 109 -3.53 -15.85 -22.78
N THR A 110 -3.08 -15.89 -24.03
CA THR A 110 -2.48 -14.72 -24.71
C THR A 110 -3.28 -14.27 -25.92
N THR A 111 -3.30 -12.97 -26.20
CA THR A 111 -3.71 -12.44 -27.51
C THR A 111 -2.54 -12.35 -28.50
N ASP A 112 -1.31 -12.55 -28.03
CA ASP A 112 -0.07 -12.42 -28.79
C ASP A 112 0.83 -13.64 -28.56
N THR A 113 0.92 -14.52 -29.56
CA THR A 113 1.67 -15.77 -29.46
C THR A 113 3.17 -15.54 -29.28
N ALA A 114 3.72 -14.43 -29.79
CA ALA A 114 5.14 -14.13 -29.62
C ALA A 114 5.47 -13.82 -28.16
N VAL A 115 4.57 -13.12 -27.46
CA VAL A 115 4.69 -12.85 -26.02
C VAL A 115 4.64 -14.14 -25.22
N LEU A 116 3.74 -15.08 -25.55
CA LEU A 116 3.68 -16.37 -24.85
C LEU A 116 4.97 -17.19 -25.04
N GLU A 117 5.56 -17.19 -26.24
CA GLU A 117 6.85 -17.86 -26.49
C GLU A 117 7.99 -17.26 -25.66
N GLU A 118 8.02 -15.93 -25.51
CA GLU A 118 8.98 -15.25 -24.62
C GLU A 118 8.78 -15.68 -23.15
N VAL A 119 7.52 -15.67 -22.68
CA VAL A 119 7.13 -16.06 -21.32
C VAL A 119 7.51 -17.50 -21.01
N ILE A 120 7.25 -18.44 -21.92
CA ILE A 120 7.57 -19.87 -21.75
C ILE A 120 9.08 -20.09 -21.61
N ARG A 121 9.90 -19.30 -22.33
CA ARG A 121 11.37 -19.40 -22.31
C ARG A 121 12.00 -18.76 -21.07
N ALA A 122 11.25 -17.93 -20.34
CA ALA A 122 11.76 -17.29 -19.14
C ALA A 122 12.00 -18.32 -18.03
N ARG A 123 13.27 -18.52 -17.65
CA ARG A 123 13.71 -19.53 -16.66
C ARG A 123 12.96 -19.49 -15.33
N LYS A 124 12.50 -18.31 -14.90
CA LYS A 124 11.76 -18.12 -13.65
C LYS A 124 10.27 -18.49 -13.75
N ILE A 125 9.72 -18.47 -14.96
CA ILE A 125 8.30 -18.74 -15.23
C ILE A 125 8.09 -20.19 -15.61
N GLN A 126 9.01 -20.80 -16.35
CA GLN A 126 8.92 -22.20 -16.81
C GLN A 126 8.48 -23.20 -15.72
N PRO A 127 8.97 -23.12 -14.45
CA PRO A 127 8.54 -24.05 -13.39
C PRO A 127 7.10 -23.85 -12.91
N LEU A 128 6.47 -22.73 -13.25
CA LEU A 128 5.12 -22.34 -12.83
C LEU A 128 4.05 -22.77 -13.85
N LEU A 129 4.51 -23.13 -15.06
CA LEU A 129 3.68 -23.50 -16.20
C LEU A 129 3.45 -25.02 -16.22
N GLY A 130 2.27 -25.43 -16.65
CA GLY A 130 1.88 -26.81 -16.91
C GLY A 130 1.99 -27.17 -18.39
N ALA A 131 1.16 -28.12 -18.81
CA ALA A 131 1.09 -28.53 -20.21
C ALA A 131 0.60 -27.39 -21.11
N ARG A 132 1.21 -27.26 -22.29
CA ARG A 132 0.69 -26.40 -23.35
C ARG A 132 -0.61 -27.00 -23.88
N ILE A 133 -1.67 -26.21 -23.90
CA ILE A 133 -2.99 -26.63 -24.37
C ILE A 133 -3.08 -26.39 -25.89
N ASP A 134 -2.74 -25.17 -26.32
CA ASP A 134 -2.73 -24.78 -27.73
C ASP A 134 -1.69 -23.66 -28.02
N ALA A 135 -1.80 -23.00 -29.16
CA ALA A 135 -0.87 -21.95 -29.57
C ALA A 135 -0.91 -20.70 -28.66
N GLN A 136 -2.06 -20.41 -28.07
CA GLN A 136 -2.38 -19.22 -27.27
C GLN A 136 -2.60 -19.51 -25.78
N THR A 137 -2.70 -20.79 -25.40
CA THR A 137 -3.10 -21.20 -24.05
C THR A 137 -2.10 -22.17 -23.45
N ILE A 138 -1.69 -21.90 -22.21
CA ILE A 138 -0.88 -22.82 -21.40
C ILE A 138 -1.50 -22.99 -20.01
N ALA A 139 -1.49 -24.22 -19.50
CA ALA A 139 -1.91 -24.47 -18.14
C ALA A 139 -0.95 -23.79 -17.16
N VAL A 140 -1.48 -23.34 -16.03
CA VAL A 140 -0.71 -22.79 -14.91
C VAL A 140 -1.09 -23.58 -13.68
N LEU A 141 -0.10 -23.90 -12.84
CA LEU A 141 -0.41 -24.51 -11.55
C LEU A 141 -1.24 -23.50 -10.72
N PRO A 142 -2.47 -23.84 -10.27
CA PRO A 142 -3.26 -22.95 -9.40
C PRO A 142 -2.44 -22.50 -8.20
N SER A 143 -1.58 -23.41 -7.72
CA SER A 143 -0.66 -23.20 -6.61
C SER A 143 0.40 -22.08 -6.84
N GLN A 144 0.50 -21.57 -8.07
CA GLN A 144 1.53 -20.62 -8.50
C GLN A 144 0.96 -19.31 -9.02
N ARG A 145 -0.36 -19.06 -8.92
CA ARG A 145 -1.03 -17.84 -9.43
C ARG A 145 -0.34 -16.53 -9.02
N GLY A 146 0.09 -16.41 -7.76
CA GLY A 146 0.80 -15.22 -7.29
C GLY A 146 2.23 -15.11 -7.84
N GLN A 147 2.98 -16.22 -7.82
CA GLN A 147 4.36 -16.25 -8.28
C GLN A 147 4.46 -16.03 -9.79
N ILE A 148 3.51 -16.55 -10.58
CA ILE A 148 3.46 -16.30 -12.02
C ILE A 148 3.16 -14.84 -12.30
N LYS A 149 2.21 -14.20 -11.60
CA LYS A 149 1.93 -12.75 -11.73
C LYS A 149 3.16 -11.91 -11.40
N GLN A 150 3.88 -12.24 -10.33
CA GLN A 150 5.09 -11.52 -9.96
C GLN A 150 6.18 -11.66 -11.02
N SER A 151 6.36 -12.89 -11.53
CA SER A 151 7.39 -13.18 -12.52
C SER A 151 7.08 -12.53 -13.87
N LEU A 152 5.81 -12.51 -14.25
CA LEU A 152 5.27 -11.83 -15.43
C LEU A 152 5.42 -10.31 -15.34
N LEU A 153 5.09 -9.71 -14.18
CA LEU A 153 5.29 -8.29 -13.91
C LEU A 153 6.77 -7.90 -14.04
N ARG A 154 7.68 -8.71 -13.47
CA ARG A 154 9.13 -8.49 -13.57
C ARG A 154 9.67 -8.69 -14.99
N LEU A 155 9.04 -9.54 -15.79
CA LEU A 155 9.36 -9.73 -17.21
C LEU A 155 8.83 -8.57 -18.07
N GLY A 156 7.92 -7.74 -17.55
CA GLY A 156 7.32 -6.62 -18.26
C GLY A 156 6.05 -6.96 -19.02
N TRP A 157 5.42 -8.10 -18.71
CA TRP A 157 4.18 -8.58 -19.31
C TRP A 157 3.15 -8.86 -18.22
N PRO A 158 2.55 -7.84 -17.59
CA PRO A 158 1.57 -8.05 -16.52
C PRO A 158 0.35 -8.83 -17.04
N ALA A 159 -0.05 -9.87 -16.31
CA ALA A 159 -1.27 -10.60 -16.61
C ALA A 159 -2.48 -9.96 -15.91
N GLU A 160 -3.56 -9.82 -16.66
CA GLU A 160 -4.88 -9.54 -16.12
C GLU A 160 -5.45 -10.82 -15.51
N ASP A 161 -6.26 -10.70 -14.45
CA ASP A 161 -6.62 -11.84 -13.61
C ASP A 161 -8.15 -12.00 -13.53
N PHE A 162 -8.68 -12.88 -14.38
CA PHE A 162 -10.11 -13.20 -14.51
C PHE A 162 -10.47 -14.55 -13.90
N ALA A 163 -9.53 -15.27 -13.29
CA ALA A 163 -9.76 -16.58 -12.70
C ALA A 163 -10.69 -16.59 -11.46
N GLY A 164 -11.42 -15.48 -11.22
CA GLY A 164 -12.36 -15.32 -10.12
C GLY A 164 -11.70 -15.27 -8.74
N TYR A 165 -12.56 -15.08 -7.73
CA TYR A 165 -12.20 -15.24 -6.32
C TYR A 165 -13.00 -16.38 -5.71
N VAL A 166 -12.41 -17.04 -4.71
CA VAL A 166 -13.16 -17.91 -3.82
C VAL A 166 -13.86 -17.00 -2.81
N ASP A 167 -15.20 -17.03 -2.76
CA ASP A 167 -15.99 -16.18 -1.86
C ASP A 167 -15.78 -16.55 -0.37
N GLY A 168 -15.23 -17.73 -0.11
CA GLY A 168 -14.95 -18.24 1.23
C GLY A 168 -16.21 -18.64 1.99
N GLN A 169 -16.03 -18.94 3.27
CA GLN A 169 -17.13 -19.25 4.17
C GLN A 169 -17.92 -17.97 4.52
N ALA A 170 -19.23 -18.01 4.32
CA ALA A 170 -20.11 -16.91 4.68
C ALA A 170 -20.11 -16.66 6.19
N HIS A 171 -20.08 -15.38 6.58
CA HIS A 171 -20.13 -14.91 7.95
C HIS A 171 -20.75 -13.52 7.99
N ALA A 172 -21.94 -13.39 8.59
CA ALA A 172 -22.71 -12.16 8.57
C ALA A 172 -22.03 -11.09 9.42
N ILE A 173 -21.64 -9.99 8.78
CA ILE A 173 -21.05 -8.81 9.41
C ILE A 173 -21.70 -7.59 8.76
N ASP A 174 -22.22 -6.67 9.56
CA ASP A 174 -22.75 -5.40 9.08
C ASP A 174 -22.17 -4.25 9.92
N LEU A 175 -22.07 -3.05 9.33
CA LEU A 175 -21.67 -1.84 10.05
C LEU A 175 -22.83 -1.34 10.93
N VAL A 176 -22.53 -1.02 12.19
CA VAL A 176 -23.48 -0.44 13.13
C VAL A 176 -23.30 1.09 13.12
N GLN A 177 -24.17 1.79 12.39
CA GLN A 177 -24.08 3.25 12.18
C GLN A 177 -25.14 4.05 12.98
N SER A 178 -25.33 3.72 14.26
CA SER A 178 -26.30 4.42 15.13
C SER A 178 -25.87 5.85 15.46
N ASP A 179 -24.73 5.98 16.15
CA ASP A 179 -24.24 7.24 16.73
C ASP A 179 -23.12 7.88 15.90
N TRP A 180 -22.79 7.24 14.79
CA TRP A 180 -21.78 7.69 13.84
C TRP A 180 -22.17 7.23 12.44
N LYS A 181 -21.65 7.91 11.43
CA LYS A 181 -21.78 7.47 10.04
C LYS A 181 -20.41 7.35 9.41
N ILE A 182 -20.28 6.38 8.51
CA ILE A 182 -19.12 6.27 7.65
C ILE A 182 -19.00 7.54 6.81
N ARG A 183 -17.77 8.02 6.60
CA ARG A 183 -17.52 9.23 5.80
C ARG A 183 -17.62 8.87 4.32
N PRO A 184 -18.05 9.79 3.43
CA PRO A 184 -18.24 9.48 2.01
C PRO A 184 -17.00 8.91 1.31
N TYR A 185 -15.80 9.42 1.62
CA TYR A 185 -14.56 8.89 1.02
C TYR A 185 -14.23 7.47 1.50
N GLN A 186 -14.65 7.10 2.71
CA GLN A 186 -14.43 5.76 3.27
C GLN A 186 -15.36 4.73 2.61
N GLU A 187 -16.60 5.11 2.36
CA GLU A 187 -17.58 4.30 1.63
C GLU A 187 -17.11 4.07 0.19
N LEU A 188 -16.73 5.15 -0.53
CA LEU A 188 -16.16 5.06 -1.87
C LEU A 188 -14.89 4.17 -1.92
N ALA A 189 -14.04 4.24 -0.90
CA ALA A 189 -12.85 3.39 -0.82
C ALA A 189 -13.20 1.90 -0.69
N ALA A 190 -14.20 1.58 0.15
CA ALA A 190 -14.65 0.21 0.37
C ALA A 190 -15.37 -0.36 -0.86
N GLU A 191 -16.25 0.43 -1.50
CA GLU A 191 -16.95 0.06 -2.73
C GLU A 191 -15.98 -0.13 -3.90
N GLY A 192 -15.04 0.81 -4.08
CA GLY A 192 -14.01 0.74 -5.12
C GLY A 192 -13.12 -0.50 -4.98
N PHE A 193 -12.78 -0.88 -3.75
CA PHE A 193 -12.15 -2.16 -3.48
C PHE A 193 -13.05 -3.35 -3.85
N TRP A 194 -14.30 -3.36 -3.40
CA TRP A 194 -15.21 -4.50 -3.56
C TRP A 194 -15.48 -4.83 -5.03
N HIS A 195 -15.77 -3.81 -5.84
CA HIS A 195 -15.93 -3.95 -7.29
C HIS A 195 -14.63 -4.34 -7.98
N GLY A 196 -13.49 -3.87 -7.48
CA GLY A 196 -12.17 -4.22 -7.99
C GLY A 196 -11.68 -5.62 -7.59
N GLY A 197 -12.33 -6.30 -6.64
CA GLY A 197 -11.99 -7.66 -6.22
C GLY A 197 -10.79 -7.76 -5.28
N SER A 198 -9.65 -7.20 -5.65
CA SER A 198 -8.48 -7.05 -4.78
C SER A 198 -7.68 -5.81 -5.13
N GLY A 199 -6.99 -5.27 -4.14
CA GLY A 199 -6.10 -4.13 -4.32
C GLY A 199 -5.84 -3.32 -3.06
N VAL A 200 -5.12 -2.22 -3.25
CA VAL A 200 -4.63 -1.37 -2.15
C VAL A 200 -5.42 -0.06 -2.09
N VAL A 201 -5.87 0.28 -0.88
CA VAL A 201 -6.48 1.55 -0.52
C VAL A 201 -5.45 2.36 0.26
N VAL A 202 -5.13 3.54 -0.27
CA VAL A 202 -4.17 4.47 0.33
C VAL A 202 -4.94 5.59 1.03
N LEU A 203 -4.80 5.65 2.35
CA LEU A 203 -5.46 6.63 3.19
C LEU A 203 -4.49 7.11 4.28
N PRO A 204 -4.34 8.44 4.47
CA PRO A 204 -3.40 8.97 5.45
C PRO A 204 -3.76 8.55 6.87
N CYS A 205 -2.79 8.65 7.77
CA CYS A 205 -3.01 8.36 9.19
C CYS A 205 -4.18 9.20 9.73
N GLY A 206 -5.03 8.58 10.56
CA GLY A 206 -6.23 9.24 11.10
C GLY A 206 -7.43 9.33 10.13
N ALA A 207 -7.29 8.96 8.86
CA ALA A 207 -8.42 8.94 7.91
C ALA A 207 -9.40 7.77 8.13
N GLY A 208 -9.14 6.88 9.07
CA GLY A 208 -10.03 5.74 9.40
C GLY A 208 -9.84 4.52 8.50
N LYS A 209 -8.58 4.10 8.27
CA LYS A 209 -8.25 2.85 7.54
C LYS A 209 -9.01 1.63 8.09
N THR A 210 -9.09 1.51 9.40
CA THR A 210 -9.84 0.43 10.08
C THR A 210 -11.33 0.45 9.76
N ILE A 211 -11.94 1.63 9.64
CA ILE A 211 -13.35 1.76 9.24
C ILE A 211 -13.57 1.28 7.81
N VAL A 212 -12.65 1.58 6.90
CA VAL A 212 -12.70 1.07 5.52
C VAL A 212 -12.56 -0.44 5.48
N GLY A 213 -11.67 -1.01 6.30
CA GLY A 213 -11.57 -2.45 6.47
C GLY A 213 -12.87 -3.09 6.98
N ALA A 214 -13.49 -2.51 8.00
CA ALA A 214 -14.78 -2.97 8.53
C ALA A 214 -15.91 -2.85 7.49
N ALA A 215 -15.93 -1.77 6.70
CA ALA A 215 -16.87 -1.61 5.59
C ALA A 215 -16.67 -2.69 4.52
N ALA A 216 -15.41 -2.97 4.14
CA ALA A 216 -15.08 -4.05 3.21
C ALA A 216 -15.52 -5.43 3.73
N MET A 217 -15.38 -5.69 5.04
CA MET A 217 -15.91 -6.89 5.68
C MET A 217 -17.44 -6.98 5.58
N ALA A 218 -18.14 -5.85 5.76
CA ALA A 218 -19.59 -5.79 5.64
C ALA A 218 -20.11 -6.00 4.20
N HIS A 219 -19.32 -5.60 3.19
CA HIS A 219 -19.61 -5.98 1.80
C HIS A 219 -19.33 -7.46 1.52
N ALA A 220 -18.24 -8.00 2.09
CA ALA A 220 -17.84 -9.38 1.86
C ALA A 220 -18.76 -10.40 2.53
N LYS A 221 -19.26 -10.11 3.74
CA LYS A 221 -20.09 -11.01 4.57
C LYS A 221 -19.50 -12.43 4.64
N ALA A 222 -18.19 -12.49 4.85
CA ALA A 222 -17.42 -13.72 4.86
C ALA A 222 -16.38 -13.72 5.98
N THR A 223 -15.87 -14.91 6.31
CA THR A 223 -14.77 -15.07 7.25
C THR A 223 -13.58 -14.22 6.81
N THR A 224 -12.97 -13.51 7.76
CA THR A 224 -11.95 -12.51 7.44
C THR A 224 -10.68 -12.75 8.26
N LEU A 225 -9.55 -12.78 7.57
CA LEU A 225 -8.22 -12.77 8.18
C LEU A 225 -7.61 -11.37 8.08
N ILE A 226 -7.27 -10.77 9.20
CA ILE A 226 -6.67 -9.43 9.28
C ILE A 226 -5.23 -9.59 9.72
N LEU A 227 -4.29 -9.14 8.90
CA LEU A 227 -2.86 -9.21 9.16
C LEU A 227 -2.35 -7.82 9.55
N VAL A 228 -1.76 -7.72 10.74
CA VAL A 228 -1.30 -6.47 11.34
C VAL A 228 0.17 -6.52 11.75
N THR A 229 0.74 -5.35 12.05
CA THR A 229 2.17 -5.20 12.36
C THR A 229 2.56 -5.78 13.73
N ASN A 230 1.73 -5.54 14.75
CA ASN A 230 2.03 -5.91 16.13
C ASN A 230 0.73 -6.17 16.93
N THR A 231 0.89 -6.59 18.19
CA THR A 231 -0.23 -6.93 19.08
C THR A 231 -1.04 -5.72 19.54
N ILE A 232 -0.46 -4.51 19.55
CA ILE A 232 -1.19 -3.28 19.88
C ILE A 232 -2.16 -2.96 18.75
N ALA A 233 -1.71 -3.03 17.49
CA ALA A 233 -2.57 -2.89 16.32
C ALA A 233 -3.67 -3.96 16.30
N ALA A 234 -3.36 -5.20 16.70
CA ALA A 234 -4.36 -6.26 16.78
C ALA A 234 -5.48 -5.93 17.77
N ARG A 235 -5.14 -5.37 18.94
CA ARG A 235 -6.11 -4.94 19.95
C ARG A 235 -6.95 -3.76 19.47
N GLN A 236 -6.33 -2.76 18.84
CA GLN A 236 -7.03 -1.63 18.24
C GLN A 236 -8.05 -2.08 17.19
N TRP A 237 -7.67 -3.01 16.30
CA TRP A 237 -8.58 -3.62 15.35
C TRP A 237 -9.74 -4.34 16.04
N ARG A 238 -9.47 -5.15 17.07
CA ARG A 238 -10.51 -5.85 17.83
C ARG A 238 -11.50 -4.87 18.44
N GLU A 239 -11.02 -3.84 19.13
CA GLU A 239 -11.86 -2.82 19.79
C GLU A 239 -12.73 -2.07 18.77
N GLU A 240 -12.14 -1.66 17.65
CA GLU A 240 -12.88 -0.92 16.62
C GLU A 240 -13.93 -1.82 15.94
N LEU A 241 -13.62 -3.09 15.67
CA LEU A 241 -14.59 -4.03 15.10
C LEU A 241 -15.78 -4.26 16.03
N LEU A 242 -15.55 -4.50 17.33
CA LEU A 242 -16.62 -4.67 18.31
C LEU A 242 -17.48 -3.41 18.45
N LYS A 243 -16.87 -2.23 18.31
CA LYS A 243 -17.57 -0.95 18.42
C LYS A 243 -18.37 -0.58 17.18
N ARG A 244 -17.91 -0.97 15.99
CA ARG A 244 -18.40 -0.45 14.71
C ARG A 244 -19.16 -1.47 13.87
N THR A 245 -19.18 -2.74 14.26
CA THR A 245 -19.82 -3.82 13.52
C THR A 245 -20.80 -4.60 14.40
N THR A 246 -21.54 -5.52 13.79
CA THR A 246 -22.44 -6.45 14.48
C THR A 246 -21.73 -7.63 15.16
N LEU A 247 -20.40 -7.68 15.12
CA LEU A 247 -19.60 -8.79 15.68
C LEU A 247 -19.58 -8.78 17.20
N ASN A 248 -19.55 -9.98 17.79
CA ASN A 248 -19.37 -10.20 19.21
C ASN A 248 -17.95 -10.68 19.55
N GLU A 249 -17.57 -10.65 20.84
CA GLU A 249 -16.22 -11.03 21.29
C GLU A 249 -15.80 -12.45 20.93
N ASP A 250 -16.75 -13.38 20.87
CA ASP A 250 -16.54 -14.79 20.52
C ASP A 250 -16.29 -15.03 19.03
N GLU A 251 -16.60 -14.05 18.17
CA GLU A 251 -16.42 -14.16 16.73
C GLU A 251 -15.03 -13.67 16.29
N ILE A 252 -14.33 -12.96 17.19
CA ILE A 252 -13.02 -12.35 16.93
C ILE A 252 -11.91 -13.09 17.67
N GLY A 253 -11.00 -13.71 16.93
CA GLY A 253 -9.79 -14.38 17.41
C GLY A 253 -8.55 -13.49 17.31
N GLU A 254 -7.57 -13.74 18.17
CA GLU A 254 -6.23 -13.16 18.05
C GLU A 254 -5.20 -14.27 17.86
N TYR A 255 -4.41 -14.14 16.80
CA TYR A 255 -3.32 -15.06 16.47
C TYR A 255 -1.97 -14.34 16.50
N SER A 256 -1.38 -14.26 17.69
CA SER A 256 -0.11 -13.63 17.99
C SER A 256 0.89 -14.64 18.60
N GLY A 257 2.10 -14.18 18.92
CA GLY A 257 3.06 -15.02 19.64
C GLY A 257 2.58 -15.44 21.03
N ALA A 258 1.71 -14.63 21.64
CA ALA A 258 1.17 -14.84 22.99
C ALA A 258 -0.17 -15.59 22.98
N LYS A 259 -1.01 -15.38 21.96
CA LYS A 259 -2.39 -15.88 21.91
C LYS A 259 -2.64 -16.59 20.57
N LYS A 260 -3.29 -17.75 20.59
CA LYS A 260 -3.52 -18.57 19.39
C LYS A 260 -4.98 -18.97 19.27
N GLU A 261 -5.84 -17.97 19.09
CA GLU A 261 -7.27 -18.17 18.91
C GLU A 261 -7.64 -17.89 17.46
N ILE A 262 -8.24 -18.89 16.82
CA ILE A 262 -8.75 -18.79 15.45
C ILE A 262 -10.28 -18.82 15.54
N ARG A 263 -10.92 -17.79 14.97
CA ARG A 263 -12.37 -17.57 14.91
C ARG A 263 -12.76 -17.07 13.51
N PRO A 264 -14.06 -16.98 13.16
CA PRO A 264 -14.51 -16.51 11.85
C PRO A 264 -13.92 -15.16 11.40
N VAL A 265 -13.63 -14.27 12.35
CA VAL A 265 -12.75 -13.12 12.15
C VAL A 265 -11.50 -13.33 12.98
N THR A 266 -10.33 -13.42 12.35
CA THR A 266 -9.06 -13.60 13.07
C THR A 266 -8.09 -12.49 12.76
N ILE A 267 -7.51 -11.89 13.80
CA ILE A 267 -6.49 -10.86 13.69
C ILE A 267 -5.13 -11.46 14.04
N ALA A 268 -4.20 -11.48 13.09
CA ALA A 268 -2.89 -12.11 13.24
C ALA A 268 -1.75 -11.13 13.00
N THR A 269 -0.63 -11.30 13.70
CA THR A 269 0.55 -10.45 13.45
C THR A 269 1.45 -11.03 12.35
N TYR A 270 2.05 -10.17 11.54
CA TYR A 270 2.98 -10.57 10.48
C TYR A 270 4.15 -11.43 11.00
N GLN A 271 4.64 -11.11 12.20
CA GLN A 271 5.78 -11.80 12.81
C GLN A 271 5.51 -13.30 12.99
N VAL A 272 4.29 -13.67 13.40
CA VAL A 272 3.93 -15.07 13.61
C VAL A 272 4.00 -15.85 12.30
N MET A 273 3.61 -15.24 11.17
CA MET A 273 3.68 -15.88 9.86
C MET A 273 5.11 -16.19 9.42
N THR A 274 6.06 -15.32 9.76
CA THR A 274 7.48 -15.49 9.37
C THR A 274 8.27 -16.49 10.22
N LYS A 275 7.70 -16.97 11.35
CA LYS A 275 8.40 -17.86 12.27
C LYS A 275 8.53 -19.27 11.69
N LYS A 276 9.77 -19.73 11.52
CA LYS A 276 10.08 -21.09 11.06
C LYS A 276 10.17 -22.05 12.24
N LYS A 277 9.58 -23.23 12.13
CA LYS A 277 9.77 -24.38 13.02
C LYS A 277 10.21 -25.56 12.17
N ASN A 278 11.37 -26.13 12.48
CA ASN A 278 11.96 -27.26 11.72
C ASN A 278 12.13 -27.00 10.20
N GLY A 279 12.44 -25.76 9.81
CA GLY A 279 12.65 -25.39 8.40
C GLY A 279 11.35 -25.12 7.61
N VAL A 280 10.18 -25.45 8.16
CA VAL A 280 8.85 -25.13 7.60
C VAL A 280 8.27 -23.93 8.34
N TYR A 281 7.52 -23.07 7.65
CA TYR A 281 6.82 -21.97 8.31
C TYR A 281 5.72 -22.54 9.21
N ALA A 282 5.80 -22.22 10.51
CA ALA A 282 5.10 -22.95 11.57
C ALA A 282 3.59 -22.71 11.64
N HIS A 283 3.06 -21.82 10.80
CA HIS A 283 1.71 -21.26 10.94
C HIS A 283 0.96 -21.21 9.60
N LEU A 284 1.35 -22.03 8.62
CA LEU A 284 0.57 -22.25 7.39
C LEU A 284 -0.87 -22.69 7.72
N ASP A 285 -1.02 -23.48 8.79
CA ASP A 285 -2.32 -23.93 9.30
C ASP A 285 -3.32 -22.79 9.53
N LEU A 286 -2.90 -21.55 9.79
CA LEU A 286 -3.83 -20.42 9.92
C LEU A 286 -4.56 -20.14 8.59
N PHE A 287 -3.84 -20.17 7.47
CA PHE A 287 -4.42 -19.93 6.16
C PHE A 287 -5.31 -21.08 5.69
N ASP A 288 -5.08 -22.28 6.21
CA ASP A 288 -5.86 -23.48 5.92
C ASP A 288 -6.98 -23.73 6.95
N SER A 289 -6.96 -23.04 8.10
CA SER A 289 -7.89 -23.27 9.22
C SER A 289 -9.34 -22.86 8.92
N TYR A 290 -9.51 -21.87 8.06
CA TYR A 290 -10.80 -21.40 7.58
C TYR A 290 -10.71 -21.16 6.08
N ASP A 291 -11.82 -21.32 5.40
CA ASP A 291 -11.93 -20.84 4.04
C ASP A 291 -12.18 -19.33 4.05
N TRP A 292 -11.12 -18.55 4.20
CA TRP A 292 -11.19 -17.08 4.30
C TRP A 292 -11.79 -16.48 3.02
N GLY A 293 -12.86 -15.69 3.14
CA GLY A 293 -13.43 -14.95 2.01
C GLY A 293 -12.74 -13.61 1.76
N LEU A 294 -12.15 -13.03 2.81
CA LEU A 294 -11.42 -11.77 2.73
C LEU A 294 -10.13 -11.82 3.56
N ILE A 295 -9.05 -11.29 2.99
CA ILE A 295 -7.79 -11.07 3.69
C ILE A 295 -7.48 -9.58 3.68
N ILE A 296 -7.29 -8.99 4.86
CA ILE A 296 -6.94 -7.59 5.04
C ILE A 296 -5.49 -7.51 5.49
N TYR A 297 -4.69 -6.70 4.81
CA TYR A 297 -3.32 -6.39 5.17
C TYR A 297 -3.28 -4.94 5.67
N ASP A 298 -2.95 -4.72 6.93
CA ASP A 298 -2.78 -3.40 7.50
C ASP A 298 -1.31 -2.97 7.47
N GLU A 299 -1.07 -1.68 7.27
CA GLU A 299 0.24 -1.07 7.01
C GLU A 299 1.09 -1.87 6.02
N VAL A 300 0.53 -2.05 4.82
CA VAL A 300 1.09 -2.87 3.75
C VAL A 300 2.54 -2.51 3.40
N HIS A 301 2.96 -1.26 3.61
CA HIS A 301 4.33 -0.81 3.41
C HIS A 301 5.35 -1.50 4.33
N LEU A 302 4.90 -2.10 5.44
CA LEU A 302 5.72 -2.86 6.39
C LEU A 302 5.71 -4.37 6.12
N LEU A 303 5.12 -4.82 5.00
CA LEU A 303 5.04 -6.24 4.67
C LEU A 303 6.44 -6.88 4.53
N PRO A 304 6.76 -7.90 5.36
CA PRO A 304 8.01 -8.62 5.25
C PRO A 304 8.13 -9.39 3.93
N ALA A 305 9.31 -9.38 3.30
CA ALA A 305 9.63 -10.13 2.09
C ALA A 305 9.24 -11.63 2.11
N PRO A 306 9.33 -12.36 3.24
CA PRO A 306 8.90 -13.77 3.28
C PRO A 306 7.40 -13.96 3.11
N ILE A 307 6.56 -12.97 3.45
CA ILE A 307 5.10 -13.12 3.37
C ILE A 307 4.63 -13.27 1.92
N PHE A 308 5.36 -12.65 0.98
CA PHE A 308 5.11 -12.77 -0.45
C PHE A 308 5.26 -14.20 -0.99
N ARG A 309 5.90 -15.10 -0.24
CA ARG A 309 6.09 -16.50 -0.62
C ARG A 309 5.02 -17.43 -0.05
N PHE A 310 4.11 -16.92 0.78
CA PHE A 310 2.99 -17.73 1.27
C PHE A 310 1.97 -18.01 0.17
N THR A 311 1.33 -19.16 0.32
CA THR A 311 0.82 -20.05 -0.72
C THR A 311 -0.23 -19.45 -1.64
N ALA A 312 -0.38 -20.10 -2.78
CA ALA A 312 -1.41 -19.86 -3.78
C ALA A 312 -2.85 -19.71 -3.30
N ASP A 313 -3.21 -20.38 -2.20
CA ASP A 313 -4.58 -20.42 -1.73
C ASP A 313 -4.98 -19.06 -1.14
N ILE A 314 -4.01 -18.25 -0.72
CA ILE A 314 -4.22 -16.83 -0.40
C ILE A 314 -4.49 -16.04 -1.68
N GLN A 315 -3.93 -16.46 -2.82
CA GLN A 315 -3.99 -15.72 -4.08
C GLN A 315 -5.34 -15.82 -4.80
N SER A 316 -6.13 -16.84 -4.52
CA SER A 316 -7.49 -16.99 -5.04
C SER A 316 -8.52 -16.22 -4.21
N ARG A 317 -8.13 -15.61 -3.07
CA ARG A 317 -9.01 -14.88 -2.17
C ARG A 317 -8.99 -13.38 -2.44
N ARG A 318 -10.07 -12.69 -2.05
CA ARG A 318 -10.14 -11.23 -2.09
C ARG A 318 -9.17 -10.64 -1.08
N ARG A 319 -8.37 -9.66 -1.49
CA ARG A 319 -7.32 -9.07 -0.66
C ARG A 319 -7.38 -7.56 -0.67
N LEU A 320 -7.56 -6.99 0.52
CA LEU A 320 -7.53 -5.56 0.76
C LEU A 320 -6.19 -5.18 1.41
N GLY A 321 -5.45 -4.29 0.78
CA GLY A 321 -4.32 -3.62 1.39
C GLY A 321 -4.71 -2.26 1.94
N LEU A 322 -4.39 -1.95 3.19
CA LEU A 322 -4.58 -0.66 3.81
C LEU A 322 -3.21 -0.04 4.15
N THR A 323 -2.95 1.17 3.68
CA THR A 323 -1.68 1.85 3.98
C THR A 323 -1.81 3.36 3.92
N ALA A 324 -0.96 4.08 4.65
CA ALA A 324 -0.84 5.54 4.50
C ALA A 324 0.11 5.95 3.38
N THR A 325 1.08 5.09 3.05
CA THR A 325 2.04 5.31 1.97
C THR A 325 2.24 4.02 1.20
N LEU A 326 2.36 4.13 -0.12
CA LEU A 326 2.79 3.02 -0.97
C LEU A 326 4.30 2.98 -1.16
N VAL A 327 5.00 4.06 -0.79
CA VAL A 327 6.45 4.14 -0.94
C VAL A 327 7.11 3.28 0.13
N ARG A 328 8.01 2.39 -0.30
CA ARG A 328 8.83 1.56 0.61
C ARG A 328 10.27 2.00 0.56
N GLU A 329 10.92 2.04 1.72
CA GLU A 329 12.37 2.35 1.82
C GLU A 329 13.25 1.36 1.05
N ASP A 330 12.77 0.13 0.85
CA ASP A 330 13.46 -0.93 0.11
C ASP A 330 13.14 -0.97 -1.39
N GLY A 331 12.25 -0.09 -1.89
CA GLY A 331 11.82 -0.03 -3.29
C GLY A 331 11.05 -1.26 -3.78
N MET A 332 10.58 -2.16 -2.89
CA MET A 332 9.88 -3.39 -3.26
C MET A 332 8.35 -3.23 -3.33
N GLU A 333 7.91 -2.08 -3.82
CA GLU A 333 6.50 -1.68 -3.89
C GLU A 333 5.75 -2.55 -4.89
N GLY A 334 6.40 -2.90 -6.02
CA GLY A 334 5.86 -3.82 -7.02
C GLY A 334 5.47 -5.20 -6.47
N GLU A 335 6.09 -5.65 -5.36
CA GLU A 335 5.72 -6.92 -4.73
C GLU A 335 4.36 -6.85 -4.03
N VAL A 336 4.02 -5.69 -3.45
CA VAL A 336 2.72 -5.43 -2.82
C VAL A 336 1.60 -5.60 -3.84
N PHE A 337 1.74 -5.00 -5.02
CA PHE A 337 0.71 -5.08 -6.06
C PHE A 337 0.60 -6.47 -6.65
N SER A 338 1.71 -7.20 -6.75
CA SER A 338 1.66 -8.60 -7.16
C SER A 338 0.92 -9.48 -6.15
N LEU A 339 1.06 -9.18 -4.85
CA LEU A 339 0.44 -9.97 -3.79
C LEU A 339 -1.01 -9.60 -3.53
N ILE A 340 -1.35 -8.31 -3.55
CA ILE A 340 -2.66 -7.81 -3.11
C ILE A 340 -3.49 -7.37 -4.32
N GLY A 341 -2.89 -6.67 -5.28
CA GLY A 341 -3.57 -6.13 -6.45
C GLY A 341 -3.29 -4.64 -6.64
N PRO A 342 -3.84 -4.02 -7.70
CA PRO A 342 -3.56 -2.63 -8.08
C PRO A 342 -4.02 -1.63 -7.01
N LYS A 343 -3.56 -0.38 -7.11
CA LYS A 343 -4.09 0.74 -6.31
C LYS A 343 -5.56 0.96 -6.70
N ARG A 344 -6.49 0.80 -5.75
CA ARG A 344 -7.94 0.93 -5.98
C ARG A 344 -8.48 2.29 -5.56
N TYR A 345 -7.86 2.90 -4.55
CA TYR A 345 -8.28 4.18 -4.02
C TYR A 345 -7.08 4.91 -3.42
N ASP A 346 -7.03 6.22 -3.62
CA ASP A 346 -5.97 7.09 -3.13
C ASP A 346 -6.54 8.48 -2.91
N VAL A 347 -6.47 8.97 -1.67
CA VAL A 347 -6.91 10.32 -1.33
C VAL A 347 -5.76 11.08 -0.68
N PRO A 348 -5.31 12.20 -1.30
CA PRO A 348 -4.29 13.03 -0.72
C PRO A 348 -4.72 13.62 0.62
N TRP A 349 -3.79 13.71 1.56
CA TRP A 349 -4.03 14.27 2.90
C TRP A 349 -4.66 15.67 2.88
N LYS A 350 -4.21 16.56 1.99
CA LYS A 350 -4.76 17.92 1.84
C LYS A 350 -6.25 17.94 1.49
N GLU A 351 -6.73 16.94 0.76
CA GLU A 351 -8.17 16.87 0.43
C GLU A 351 -9.00 16.50 1.66
N ILE A 352 -8.53 15.56 2.48
CA ILE A 352 -9.22 15.14 3.70
C ILE A 352 -9.19 16.25 4.76
N GLU A 353 -8.06 16.96 4.87
CA GLU A 353 -7.90 18.15 5.68
C GLU A 353 -8.87 19.26 5.26
N SER A 354 -8.97 19.56 3.96
CA SER A 354 -9.90 20.59 3.44
C SER A 354 -11.38 20.29 3.73
N GLN A 355 -11.71 19.00 3.93
CA GLN A 355 -13.06 18.55 4.31
C GLN A 355 -13.30 18.57 5.83
N GLY A 356 -12.30 18.98 6.63
CA GLY A 356 -12.40 19.06 8.09
C GLY A 356 -12.32 17.71 8.79
N TYR A 357 -11.89 16.65 8.10
CA TYR A 357 -11.83 15.29 8.63
C TYR A 357 -10.52 14.95 9.34
N ILE A 358 -9.46 15.70 9.03
CA ILE A 358 -8.13 15.66 9.65
C ILE A 358 -7.80 17.09 10.09
N ALA A 359 -7.22 17.21 11.28
CA ALA A 359 -6.78 18.51 11.79
C ALA A 359 -5.54 19.01 11.01
N PRO A 360 -5.46 20.32 10.72
CA PRO A 360 -4.27 20.88 10.10
C PRO A 360 -3.06 20.72 11.02
N ALA A 361 -1.90 20.39 10.44
CA ALA A 361 -0.65 20.26 11.16
C ALA A 361 0.34 21.32 10.67
N GLU A 362 0.84 22.14 11.59
CA GLU A 362 1.91 23.08 11.31
C GLU A 362 3.27 22.43 11.65
N CYS A 363 4.07 22.17 10.63
CA CYS A 363 5.39 21.54 10.79
C CYS A 363 6.48 22.61 10.82
N ILE A 364 7.08 22.86 11.99
CA ILE A 364 8.12 23.88 12.17
C ILE A 364 9.47 23.19 12.47
N GLU A 365 10.46 23.40 11.60
CA GLU A 365 11.83 22.96 11.84
C GLU A 365 12.60 23.99 12.68
N VAL A 366 12.82 23.70 13.97
CA VAL A 366 13.61 24.56 14.86
C VAL A 366 15.08 24.19 14.76
N ARG A 367 15.86 24.98 14.03
CA ARG A 367 17.32 24.81 13.92
C ARG A 367 18.04 25.48 15.08
N VAL A 368 18.88 24.72 15.77
CA VAL A 368 19.67 25.22 16.91
C VAL A 368 21.15 25.30 16.56
N ASN A 369 21.81 26.34 17.07
CA ASN A 369 23.26 26.49 16.96
C ASN A 369 23.92 25.93 18.22
N LEU A 370 24.66 24.83 18.06
CA LEU A 370 25.46 24.26 19.15
C LEU A 370 26.51 25.26 19.63
N THR A 371 26.79 25.23 20.93
CA THR A 371 27.90 25.97 21.53
C THR A 371 29.25 25.47 21.02
N ASP A 372 30.31 26.28 21.13
CA ASP A 372 31.64 25.87 20.69
C ASP A 372 32.16 24.64 21.46
N ASN A 373 31.81 24.51 22.74
CA ASN A 373 32.13 23.32 23.54
C ASN A 373 31.39 22.07 23.02
N GLU A 374 30.08 22.15 22.75
CA GLU A 374 29.32 21.03 22.20
C GLU A 374 29.79 20.64 20.79
N ARG A 375 30.15 21.63 19.96
CA ARG A 375 30.76 21.40 18.65
C ARG A 375 32.09 20.68 18.76
N LEU A 376 32.93 21.08 19.71
CA LEU A 376 34.21 20.41 19.98
C LEU A 376 33.99 18.97 20.45
N MET A 377 33.06 18.75 21.39
CA MET A 377 32.69 17.40 21.87
C MET A 377 32.17 16.52 20.73
N TYR A 378 31.36 17.08 19.83
CA TYR A 378 30.90 16.37 18.65
C TYR A 378 32.05 16.04 17.69
N ALA A 379 32.95 16.99 17.44
CA ALA A 379 34.07 16.81 16.51
C ALA A 379 35.08 15.76 17.01
N THR A 380 35.31 15.69 18.32
CA THR A 380 36.22 14.74 18.96
C THR A 380 35.56 13.41 19.33
N ALA A 381 34.23 13.30 19.23
CA ALA A 381 33.53 12.04 19.49
C ALA A 381 33.85 10.98 18.44
N GLU A 382 33.92 9.73 18.90
CA GLU A 382 34.00 8.54 18.05
C GLU A 382 32.85 8.51 17.04
N PRO A 383 33.09 8.08 15.78
CA PRO A 383 32.09 8.14 14.70
C PRO A 383 30.73 7.55 15.08
N GLU A 384 30.73 6.44 15.82
CA GLU A 384 29.53 5.73 16.28
C GLU A 384 28.71 6.54 17.31
N ASN A 385 29.38 7.41 18.09
CA ASN A 385 28.77 8.22 19.14
C ASN A 385 28.41 9.63 18.68
N ARG A 386 28.95 10.11 17.56
CA ARG A 386 28.72 11.48 17.04
C ARG A 386 27.24 11.83 16.96
N TYR A 387 26.43 10.93 16.41
CA TYR A 387 24.99 11.17 16.28
C TYR A 387 24.31 11.34 17.64
N ARG A 388 24.61 10.44 18.60
CA ARG A 388 24.11 10.52 19.98
C ARG A 388 24.54 11.83 20.64
N THR A 389 25.84 12.15 20.61
CA THR A 389 26.40 13.39 21.19
C THR A 389 25.71 14.63 20.66
N CYS A 390 25.39 14.68 19.35
CA CYS A 390 24.68 15.81 18.75
C CYS A 390 23.19 15.84 19.13
N ALA A 391 22.55 14.68 19.22
CA ALA A 391 21.12 14.57 19.53
C ALA A 391 20.80 14.93 20.99
N THR A 392 21.69 14.60 21.93
CA THR A 392 21.51 14.78 23.38
C THR A 392 22.20 16.03 23.93
N THR A 393 22.41 17.06 23.11
CA THR A 393 23.05 18.31 23.53
C THR A 393 22.16 19.11 24.47
N ARG A 394 22.77 19.84 25.41
CA ARG A 394 22.04 20.70 26.34
C ARG A 394 21.30 21.81 25.58
N THR A 395 21.92 22.36 24.54
CA THR A 395 21.27 23.38 23.69
C THR A 395 19.95 22.90 23.09
N LYS A 396 19.86 21.64 22.64
CA LYS A 396 18.60 21.07 22.14
C LYS A 396 17.60 20.85 23.27
N ARG A 397 18.07 20.37 24.41
CA ARG A 397 17.27 20.13 25.60
C ARG A 397 16.57 21.41 26.08
N ASP A 398 17.31 22.50 26.24
CA ASP A 398 16.77 23.80 26.68
C ASP A 398 15.66 24.30 25.73
N VAL A 399 15.78 24.03 24.42
CA VAL A 399 14.75 24.38 23.42
C VAL A 399 13.51 23.49 23.57
N VAL A 400 13.68 22.19 23.81
CA VAL A 400 12.55 21.29 24.07
C VAL A 400 11.81 21.72 25.33
N GLU A 401 12.51 22.01 26.43
CA GLU A 401 11.92 22.50 27.68
C GLU A 401 11.14 23.81 27.47
N ALA A 402 11.72 24.76 26.73
CA ALA A 402 11.06 26.03 26.41
C ALA A 402 9.78 25.83 25.57
N LEU A 403 9.77 24.88 24.65
CA LEU A 403 8.59 24.54 23.85
C LEU A 403 7.51 23.86 24.71
N VAL A 404 7.90 22.92 25.58
CA VAL A 404 6.97 22.25 26.50
C VAL A 404 6.31 23.27 27.42
N GLU A 405 7.07 24.18 28.03
CA GLU A 405 6.51 25.21 28.92
C GLU A 405 5.60 26.18 28.16
N LYS A 406 5.97 26.57 26.93
CA LYS A 406 5.13 27.43 26.08
C LYS A 406 3.75 26.82 25.79
N HIS A 407 3.65 25.49 25.71
CA HIS A 407 2.46 24.75 25.34
C HIS A 407 1.80 24.00 26.52
N LYS A 408 2.13 24.32 27.78
CA LYS A 408 1.73 23.60 29.01
C LYS A 408 0.23 23.35 29.23
N GLY A 409 -0.64 24.03 28.48
CA GLY A 409 -2.09 23.82 28.50
C GLY A 409 -2.62 22.87 27.42
N GLU A 410 -1.76 22.36 26.55
CA GLU A 410 -2.09 21.50 25.42
C GLU A 410 -1.71 20.04 25.68
N GLN A 411 -2.14 19.11 24.82
CA GLN A 411 -1.65 17.73 24.85
C GLN A 411 -0.31 17.67 24.12
N ILE A 412 0.77 17.48 24.88
CA ILE A 412 2.15 17.47 24.35
C ILE A 412 2.68 16.04 24.32
N LEU A 413 3.29 15.66 23.19
CA LEU A 413 4.04 14.42 23.04
C LEU A 413 5.47 14.74 22.61
N VAL A 414 6.45 14.37 23.42
CA VAL A 414 7.88 14.47 23.09
C VAL A 414 8.36 13.10 22.62
N ILE A 415 8.83 13.01 21.37
CA ILE A 415 9.37 11.78 20.79
C ILE A 415 10.89 11.92 20.66
N GLY A 416 11.62 10.94 21.18
CA GLY A 416 13.09 10.90 21.15
C GLY A 416 13.62 9.49 20.90
N GLN A 417 14.88 9.40 20.48
CA GLN A 417 15.51 8.12 20.15
C GLN A 417 16.23 7.46 21.34
N TYR A 418 16.64 8.25 22.33
CA TYR A 418 17.43 7.79 23.47
C TYR A 418 16.61 7.82 24.75
N ILE A 419 16.51 6.68 25.43
CA ILE A 419 15.72 6.53 26.67
C ILE A 419 16.27 7.46 27.76
N ASP A 420 17.59 7.43 28.01
CA ASP A 420 18.23 8.29 29.01
C ASP A 420 17.91 9.79 28.81
N GLN A 421 17.84 10.23 27.54
CA GLN A 421 17.49 11.62 27.22
C GLN A 421 16.02 11.93 27.52
N LEU A 422 15.12 10.99 27.21
CA LEU A 422 13.69 11.15 27.48
C LEU A 422 13.41 11.11 28.98
N ASP A 423 14.13 10.28 29.73
CA ASP A 423 14.04 10.23 31.19
C ASP A 423 14.45 11.59 31.78
N GLU A 424 15.61 12.14 31.37
CA GLU A 424 16.04 13.49 31.78
C GLU A 424 15.03 14.59 31.43
N LEU A 425 14.40 14.52 30.25
CA LEU A 425 13.38 15.48 29.82
C LEU A 425 12.07 15.33 30.60
N SER A 426 11.79 14.16 31.17
CA SER A 426 10.55 13.90 31.92
C SER A 426 10.59 14.44 33.36
N GLU A 427 11.80 14.74 33.87
CA GLU A 427 12.01 15.28 35.21
C GLU A 427 11.83 16.81 35.29
N VAL A 428 11.66 17.47 34.15
CA VAL A 428 11.53 18.93 33.99
C VAL A 428 10.09 19.29 33.67
#